data_AF-A0A7R8CKF6-F1
#
_entry.id   AF-A0A7R8CKF6-F1
#
_cell.length_a   1.000
_cell.length_b   1.000
_cell.length_c   1.000
_cell.angle_alpha   90.00
_cell.angle_beta   90.00
_cell.angle_gamma   90.00
#
_symmetry.space_group_name_H-M   'P 1'
#
loop_
_entity.id
_entity.type
_entity.pdbx_description
1 polymer ?
#
loop_
_entity_poly.entity_id
_entity_poly.type
_entity_poly.pdbx_seq_one_letter_code
_entity_poly.pdbx_strand_id
1 'polypeptide(L)'
;MGEYYASKQRLNFQESLAELQRSIYIQENFKNDLSNPGNAYHDKLMNHDALKCQTKECFRVSNEILKNLNQKVDPCTDFEEEFSCGGFRRHYLLKNKLFINNAFSALETNSLKTKYRWQRKAWHLLQM
;
A
#
# COMPACT_ATOMS: atom_id res chain seq x y z
N MET A 1 -32.34 8.61 -24.73
CA MET A 1 -31.00 8.58 -24.08
C MET A 1 -30.97 7.72 -22.80
N GLY A 2 -31.93 7.82 -21.88
CA GLY A 2 -31.93 7.01 -20.64
C GLY A 2 -31.94 5.49 -20.84
N GLU A 3 -32.61 4.99 -21.87
CA GLU A 3 -32.66 3.55 -22.18
C GLU A 3 -31.31 2.97 -22.63
N TYR A 4 -30.48 3.77 -23.31
CA TYR A 4 -29.14 3.38 -23.74
C TYR A 4 -28.17 3.24 -22.55
N TYR A 5 -28.26 4.14 -21.56
CA TYR A 5 -27.45 4.02 -20.35
C TYR A 5 -27.91 2.83 -19.49
N ALA A 6 -29.23 2.59 -19.41
CA ALA A 6 -29.79 1.44 -18.71
C ALA A 6 -29.46 0.09 -19.38
N SER A 7 -29.31 0.03 -20.70
CA SER A 7 -28.86 -1.18 -21.39
C SER A 7 -27.35 -1.40 -21.22
N LYS A 8 -26.54 -0.33 -21.27
CA LYS A 8 -25.09 -0.41 -21.02
C LYS A 8 -24.77 -0.85 -19.59
N GLN A 9 -25.50 -0.35 -18.60
CA GLN A 9 -25.35 -0.79 -17.21
C GLN A 9 -25.73 -2.27 -17.04
N ARG A 10 -26.76 -2.75 -17.73
CA ARG A 10 -27.15 -4.17 -17.74
C ARG A 10 -26.07 -5.06 -18.38
N LEU A 11 -25.46 -4.62 -19.48
CA LEU A 11 -24.35 -5.32 -20.13
C LEU A 11 -23.13 -5.42 -19.21
N ASN A 12 -22.71 -4.30 -18.61
CA ASN A 12 -21.59 -4.29 -17.66
C ASN A 12 -21.85 -5.19 -16.44
N PHE A 13 -23.10 -5.25 -15.98
CA PHE A 13 -23.51 -6.13 -14.89
C PHE A 13 -23.45 -7.61 -15.29
N GLN A 14 -23.89 -7.95 -16.50
CA GLN A 14 -23.79 -9.31 -17.03
C GLN A 14 -22.35 -9.77 -17.24
N GLU A 15 -21.46 -8.88 -17.73
CA GLU A 15 -20.03 -9.15 -17.86
C GLU A 15 -19.38 -9.39 -16.49
N SER A 16 -19.70 -8.55 -15.50
CA SER A 16 -19.22 -8.71 -14.13
C SER A 16 -19.68 -10.03 -13.50
N LEU A 17 -20.92 -10.44 -13.77
CA LEU A 17 -21.46 -11.73 -13.32
C LEU A 17 -20.78 -12.92 -14.01
N ALA A 18 -20.45 -12.81 -15.29
CA ALA A 18 -19.78 -13.88 -16.05
C ALA A 18 -18.34 -14.10 -15.56
N GLU A 19 -17.59 -13.02 -15.27
CA GLU A 19 -16.25 -13.12 -14.69
C GLU A 19 -16.29 -13.68 -13.26
N LEU A 20 -17.31 -13.28 -12.48
CA LEU A 20 -17.54 -13.87 -11.16
C LEU A 20 -17.80 -15.37 -11.28
N GLN A 21 -18.68 -15.82 -12.18
CA GLN A 21 -19.00 -17.23 -12.43
C GLN A 21 -17.77 -18.06 -12.84
N ARG A 22 -16.85 -17.51 -13.65
CA ARG A 22 -15.58 -18.17 -13.99
C ARG A 22 -14.68 -18.34 -12.77
N SER A 23 -14.65 -17.36 -11.85
CA SER A 23 -13.85 -17.47 -10.62
C SER A 23 -14.36 -18.59 -9.68
N ILE A 24 -15.67 -18.87 -9.69
CA ILE A 24 -16.30 -19.96 -8.91
C ILE A 24 -15.79 -21.34 -9.33
N TYR A 25 -15.58 -21.54 -10.63
CA TYR A 25 -15.16 -22.82 -11.18
C TYR A 25 -13.71 -23.20 -10.79
N ILE A 26 -12.89 -22.21 -10.43
CA ILE A 26 -11.47 -22.41 -10.15
C ILE A 26 -11.22 -22.92 -8.71
N GLN A 27 -12.18 -22.76 -7.78
CA GLN A 27 -12.01 -23.16 -6.38
C GLN A 27 -13.32 -23.72 -5.79
N GLU A 28 -13.46 -25.04 -5.69
CA GLU A 28 -14.65 -25.72 -5.12
C GLU A 28 -15.02 -25.22 -3.71
N ASN A 29 -14.02 -24.76 -2.95
CA ASN A 29 -14.17 -24.22 -1.60
C ASN A 29 -14.97 -22.90 -1.53
N PHE A 30 -15.13 -22.20 -2.66
CA PHE A 30 -15.81 -20.91 -2.71
C PHE A 30 -17.34 -21.01 -2.90
N LYS A 31 -17.87 -22.21 -3.19
CA LYS A 31 -19.29 -22.42 -3.51
C LYS A 31 -20.26 -21.89 -2.43
N ASN A 32 -19.87 -21.97 -1.16
CA ASN A 32 -20.67 -21.48 -0.04
C ASN A 32 -20.66 -19.95 0.08
N ASP A 33 -19.51 -19.31 -0.14
CA ASP A 33 -19.36 -17.84 -0.20
C ASP A 33 -20.12 -17.21 -1.38
N LEU A 34 -20.40 -18.01 -2.41
CA LEU A 34 -21.09 -17.58 -3.63
C LEU A 34 -22.59 -17.90 -3.65
N SER A 35 -23.10 -18.61 -2.64
CA SER A 35 -24.55 -18.84 -2.54
C SER A 35 -25.29 -17.56 -2.12
N ASN A 36 -24.59 -16.62 -1.48
CA ASN A 36 -25.03 -15.25 -1.30
C ASN A 36 -23.80 -14.31 -1.22
N PRO A 37 -23.24 -13.90 -2.38
CA PRO A 37 -22.06 -13.05 -2.41
C PRO A 37 -22.33 -11.72 -1.70
N GLY A 38 -23.57 -11.20 -1.76
CA GLY A 38 -23.98 -9.99 -1.06
C GLY A 38 -23.80 -10.10 0.46
N ASN A 39 -24.22 -11.21 1.07
CA ASN A 39 -24.00 -11.44 2.50
C ASN A 39 -22.53 -11.73 2.83
N ALA A 40 -21.81 -12.48 1.99
CA ALA A 40 -20.38 -12.72 2.20
C ALA A 40 -19.55 -11.42 2.15
N TYR A 41 -19.89 -10.51 1.22
CA TYR A 41 -19.30 -9.17 1.18
C TYR A 41 -19.75 -8.33 2.37
N HIS A 42 -21.03 -8.36 2.74
CA HIS A 42 -21.53 -7.66 3.92
C HIS A 42 -20.79 -8.12 5.19
N ASP A 43 -20.65 -9.42 5.42
CA ASP A 43 -19.98 -9.97 6.61
C ASP A 43 -18.47 -9.67 6.61
N LYS A 44 -17.82 -9.69 5.44
CA LYS A 44 -16.41 -9.25 5.29
C LYS A 44 -16.25 -7.74 5.49
N LEU A 45 -17.19 -6.91 5.03
CA LEU A 45 -17.18 -5.46 5.23
C LEU A 45 -17.46 -5.08 6.70
N MET A 46 -18.33 -5.84 7.36
CA MET A 46 -18.63 -5.67 8.79
C MET A 46 -17.52 -6.21 9.69
N ASN A 47 -16.64 -7.06 9.16
CA ASN A 47 -15.40 -7.47 9.80
C ASN A 47 -14.19 -6.79 9.14
N HIS A 48 -13.98 -5.52 9.47
CA HIS A 48 -12.89 -4.70 8.94
C HIS A 48 -11.49 -5.32 9.16
N ASP A 49 -11.33 -6.28 10.08
CA ASP A 49 -10.09 -7.01 10.30
C ASP A 49 -9.87 -8.17 9.31
N ALA A 50 -10.95 -8.76 8.79
CA ALA A 50 -10.89 -9.82 7.78
C ALA A 50 -10.41 -9.31 6.40
N LEU A 51 -10.56 -8.01 6.14
CA LEU A 51 -10.10 -7.36 4.90
C LEU A 51 -8.69 -6.74 5.01
N LYS A 52 -8.10 -6.68 6.21
CA LYS A 52 -6.74 -6.16 6.38
C LYS A 52 -5.73 -7.13 5.81
N CYS A 53 -4.79 -6.61 5.03
CA CYS A 53 -3.63 -7.41 4.64
C CYS A 53 -2.76 -7.71 5.86
N GLN A 54 -2.53 -8.99 6.15
CA GLN A 54 -1.74 -9.44 7.31
C GLN A 54 -0.39 -10.05 6.92
N THR A 55 0.04 -9.90 5.66
CA THR A 55 1.36 -10.36 5.25
C THR A 55 2.44 -9.50 5.90
N LYS A 56 3.63 -10.09 6.09
CA LYS A 56 4.79 -9.37 6.65
C LYS A 56 5.14 -8.14 5.81
N GLU A 57 4.97 -8.25 4.50
CA GLU A 57 5.24 -7.21 3.52
C GLU A 57 4.27 -6.04 3.70
N CYS A 58 2.98 -6.32 3.92
CA CYS A 58 1.99 -5.29 4.23
C CYS A 58 2.35 -4.55 5.51
N PHE A 59 2.65 -5.26 6.60
CA PHE A 59 3.10 -4.61 7.83
C PHE A 59 4.36 -3.75 7.63
N ARG A 60 5.33 -4.25 6.85
CA ARG A 60 6.55 -3.50 6.56
C ARG A 60 6.25 -2.20 5.80
N VAL A 61 5.47 -2.29 4.72
CA VAL A 61 5.16 -1.12 3.88
C VAL A 61 4.27 -0.14 4.65
N SER A 62 3.24 -0.61 5.35
CA SER A 62 2.37 0.24 6.16
C SER A 62 3.15 1.00 7.23
N ASN A 63 4.09 0.33 7.92
CA ASN A 63 4.94 1.01 8.90
C ASN A 63 5.85 2.07 8.28
N GLU A 64 6.40 1.83 7.09
CA GLU A 64 7.22 2.84 6.39
C GLU A 64 6.37 4.04 5.95
N ILE A 65 5.14 3.81 5.46
CA ILE A 65 4.20 4.90 5.16
C ILE A 65 3.91 5.70 6.43
N LEU A 66 3.51 5.04 7.52
CA LEU A 66 3.14 5.70 8.78
C LEU A 66 4.27 6.55 9.38
N LYS A 67 5.54 6.15 9.21
CA LYS A 67 6.70 6.93 9.65
C LYS A 67 6.88 8.23 8.85
N ASN A 68 6.51 8.23 7.58
CA ASN A 68 6.67 9.38 6.70
C ASN A 68 5.54 10.39 6.84
N LEU A 69 4.36 9.94 7.30
CA LEU A 69 3.20 10.80 7.56
C LEU A 69 3.37 11.69 8.82
N ASN A 70 2.71 12.84 8.81
CA ASN A 70 2.43 13.66 9.97
C ASN A 70 0.94 13.57 10.34
N GLN A 71 0.57 12.56 11.12
CA GLN A 71 -0.83 12.33 11.51
C GLN A 71 -1.44 13.42 12.44
N LYS A 72 -0.66 14.44 12.82
CA LYS A 72 -1.15 15.59 13.61
C LYS A 72 -1.73 16.71 12.76
N VAL A 73 -1.56 16.64 11.44
CA VAL A 73 -2.06 17.64 10.50
C VAL A 73 -3.27 17.08 9.78
N ASP A 74 -4.27 17.92 9.56
CA ASP A 74 -5.45 17.56 8.79
C ASP A 74 -5.08 17.48 7.30
N PRO A 75 -5.27 16.32 6.64
CA PRO A 75 -5.00 16.18 5.21
C PRO A 75 -5.85 17.10 4.33
N CYS A 76 -7.03 17.53 4.78
CA CYS A 76 -7.87 18.48 4.03
C CYS A 76 -7.31 19.91 4.04
N THR A 77 -6.40 20.21 4.97
CA THR A 77 -5.79 21.53 5.13
C THR A 77 -4.39 21.58 4.50
N ASP A 78 -3.54 20.57 4.73
CA ASP A 78 -2.20 20.48 4.15
C ASP A 78 -1.78 19.02 3.91
N PHE A 79 -2.21 18.49 2.76
CA PHE A 79 -1.92 17.11 2.38
C PHE A 79 -0.46 16.88 1.99
N GLU A 80 0.10 17.75 1.14
CA GLU A 80 1.36 17.50 0.43
C GLU A 80 2.59 17.73 1.31
N GLU A 81 2.66 18.90 1.97
CA GLU A 81 3.87 19.32 2.68
C GLU A 81 3.95 18.69 4.06
N GLU A 82 2.84 18.73 4.80
CA GLU A 82 2.82 18.29 6.18
C GLU A 82 2.23 16.90 6.36
N PHE A 83 0.98 16.64 5.98
CA PHE A 83 0.36 15.35 6.29
C PHE A 83 1.11 14.16 5.65
N SER A 84 1.41 14.25 4.35
CA SER A 84 2.04 13.15 3.60
C SER A 84 3.54 13.05 3.81
N CYS A 85 4.22 14.20 3.93
CA CYS A 85 5.69 14.27 3.88
C CYS A 85 6.34 14.81 5.16
N GLY A 86 5.58 15.35 6.11
CA GLY A 86 6.12 16.04 7.29
C GLY A 86 6.95 15.13 8.20
N GLY A 87 6.60 13.83 8.30
CA GLY A 87 7.39 12.82 9.01
C GLY A 87 8.71 12.53 8.30
N PHE A 88 8.67 12.34 6.98
CA PHE A 88 9.87 12.13 6.15
C PHE A 88 10.83 13.32 6.26
N ARG A 89 10.33 14.55 6.11
CA ARG A 89 11.12 15.77 6.21
C ARG A 89 11.85 15.85 7.55
N ARG A 90 11.16 15.57 8.67
CA ARG A 90 11.78 15.57 10.01
C ARG A 90 12.89 14.52 10.15
N HIS A 91 12.72 13.35 9.56
CA HIS A 91 13.68 12.25 9.71
C HIS A 91 14.89 12.35 8.76
N TYR A 92 14.72 12.91 7.56
CA TYR A 92 15.75 12.92 6.52
C TYR A 92 16.45 14.27 6.32
N LEU A 93 15.76 15.41 6.49
CA LEU A 93 16.38 16.74 6.35
C LEU A 93 17.46 16.98 7.42
N LEU A 94 17.18 16.60 8.66
CA LEU A 94 18.09 16.83 9.79
C LEU A 94 19.36 15.97 9.72
N LYS A 95 19.37 14.90 8.93
CA LYS A 95 20.45 13.90 8.96
C LYS A 95 21.47 14.06 7.84
N ASN A 96 21.07 14.55 6.66
CA ASN A 96 21.91 14.45 5.46
C ASN A 96 22.49 15.77 4.93
N LYS A 97 22.10 16.96 5.44
CA LYS A 97 22.58 18.29 4.96
C LYS A 97 22.57 18.46 3.42
N LEU A 98 21.81 17.65 2.69
CA LEU A 98 21.74 17.73 1.23
C LEU A 98 20.73 18.82 0.83
N PHE A 99 21.00 19.50 -0.28
CA PHE A 99 20.19 20.61 -0.80
C PHE A 99 18.85 20.13 -1.39
N ILE A 100 18.76 18.86 -1.82
CA ILE A 100 17.54 18.22 -2.31
C ILE A 100 17.34 16.95 -1.48
N ASN A 101 16.22 16.86 -0.77
CA ASN A 101 15.87 15.71 0.06
C ASN A 101 14.46 15.23 -0.30
N ASN A 102 14.39 14.33 -1.27
CA ASN A 102 13.18 13.64 -1.67
C ASN A 102 13.37 12.11 -1.55
N ALA A 103 12.31 11.35 -1.77
CA ALA A 103 12.36 9.88 -1.70
C ALA A 103 13.46 9.28 -2.61
N PHE A 104 13.67 9.83 -3.81
CA PHE A 104 14.70 9.36 -4.74
C PHE A 104 16.12 9.53 -4.19
N SER A 105 16.46 10.72 -3.67
CA SER A 105 17.76 10.97 -3.04
C SER A 105 18.01 10.07 -1.81
N ALA A 106 16.95 9.72 -1.06
CA ALA A 106 17.05 8.78 0.05
C ALA A 106 17.36 7.36 -0.43
N LEU A 107 16.82 6.94 -1.58
CA LEU A 107 17.14 5.65 -2.20
C LEU A 107 18.59 5.60 -2.68
N GLU A 108 19.08 6.67 -3.31
CA GLU A 108 20.48 6.76 -3.76
C GLU A 108 21.46 6.65 -2.59
N THR A 109 21.24 7.40 -1.51
CA THR A 109 22.11 7.32 -0.33
C THR A 109 22.07 5.95 0.35
N ASN A 110 20.92 5.27 0.38
CA ASN A 110 20.81 3.92 0.90
C ASN A 110 21.50 2.88 0.00
N SER A 111 21.41 3.04 -1.33
CA SER A 111 22.14 2.23 -2.31
C SER A 111 23.66 2.36 -2.12
N LEU A 112 24.16 3.56 -1.84
CA LEU A 112 25.58 3.75 -1.50
C LEU A 112 25.94 3.07 -0.17
N LYS A 113 25.10 3.17 0.87
CA LYS A 113 25.36 2.52 2.16
C LYS A 113 25.42 0.99 2.07
N THR A 114 24.60 0.37 1.23
CA THR A 114 24.64 -1.08 0.98
C THR A 114 25.86 -1.47 0.17
N LYS A 115 26.22 -0.70 -0.87
CA LYS A 115 27.43 -0.92 -1.69
C LYS A 115 28.71 -0.94 -0.85
N TYR A 116 28.85 -0.01 0.10
CA TYR A 116 30.03 0.10 0.97
C TYR A 116 29.89 -0.65 2.31
N ARG A 117 28.83 -1.46 2.49
CA ARG A 117 28.62 -2.24 3.73
C ARG A 117 29.73 -3.28 3.96
N TRP A 118 30.24 -3.89 2.89
CA TRP A 118 31.35 -4.84 2.94
C TRP A 118 32.67 -4.17 3.34
N GLN A 119 32.92 -2.95 2.85
CA GLN A 119 34.14 -2.21 3.17
C GLN A 119 34.22 -1.81 4.64
N ARG A 120 33.10 -1.43 5.28
CA ARG A 120 33.07 -1.18 6.73
C ARG A 120 33.28 -2.43 7.57
N LYS A 121 32.72 -3.57 7.17
CA LYS A 121 32.99 -4.85 7.84
C LYS A 121 34.46 -5.25 7.70
N ALA A 122 35.06 -5.05 6.52
CA ALA A 122 36.48 -5.31 6.29
C ALA A 122 37.37 -4.38 7.13
N TRP A 123 37.02 -3.10 7.26
CA TRP A 123 37.75 -2.13 8.09
C TRP A 123 37.79 -2.55 9.58
N HIS A 124 36.67 -3.03 10.13
CA HIS A 124 36.65 -3.51 11.52
C HIS A 124 37.41 -4.83 11.72
N LEU A 125 37.52 -5.67 10.69
CA LEU A 125 38.31 -6.91 10.72
C LEU A 125 39.82 -6.66 10.58
N LEU A 126 40.23 -5.50 10.08
CA LEU A 126 41.64 -5.09 9.94
C LEU A 126 42.16 -4.29 11.16
N GLN A 127 41.31 -4.02 12.14
CA GLN A 127 41.66 -3.35 13.41
C GLN A 127 41.72 -4.30 14.61
N MET A 128 41.71 -5.62 14.36
CA MET A 128 42.05 -6.69 15.31
C MET A 128 43.33 -7.38 14.84
#